data_AF-A0A453S880-F1
#
_entry.id   AF-A0A453S880-F1
#
_cell.length_a   1.000
_cell.length_b   1.000
_cell.length_c   1.000
_cell.angle_alpha   90.00
_cell.angle_beta   90.00
_cell.angle_gamma   90.00
#
_symmetry.space_group_name_H-M   'P 1'
#
loop_
_entity.id
_entity.type
_entity.pdbx_description
1 polymer ?
#
loop_
_entity_poly.entity_id
_entity_poly.type
_entity_poly.pdbx_seq_one_letter_code
_entity_poly.pdbx_strand_id
1 'polypeptide(L)'
;MPGSIAFGRFDDSFSLASFRAYIAEFISTLIFVFAGVGSVIAYTKVSGGAPLDPSGLIAVAICHGFGLFVAVAIGANISGGHVNPAVTFGLALGGQITILTGIFYWVAQLLGAIVGAFLVQFCTGVVPLHTGFPAWAPLRAS
;
A
#
# COMPACT_ATOMS: atom_id res chain seq x y z
N MET A 1 -3.67 12.78 -26.41
CA MET A 1 -2.37 12.32 -26.95
C MET A 1 -1.71 11.50 -25.85
N PRO A 2 -1.34 10.22 -26.05
CA PRO A 2 -0.52 9.51 -25.07
C PRO A 2 0.75 10.33 -24.84
N GLY A 3 1.08 10.64 -23.58
CA GLY A 3 2.34 11.31 -23.26
C GLY A 3 3.49 10.39 -23.65
N SER A 4 4.51 10.92 -24.33
CA SER A 4 5.76 10.18 -24.50
C SER A 4 6.36 9.89 -23.12
N ILE A 5 7.02 8.74 -22.97
CA ILE A 5 7.69 8.37 -21.73
C ILE A 5 8.77 9.41 -21.42
N ALA A 6 8.68 10.03 -20.23
CA ALA A 6 9.61 11.05 -19.78
C ALA A 6 10.56 10.47 -18.73
N PHE A 7 11.88 10.56 -18.95
CA PHE A 7 12.86 10.07 -17.97
C PHE A 7 12.89 10.94 -16.70
N GLY A 8 12.85 12.27 -16.87
CA GLY A 8 12.92 13.24 -15.77
C GLY A 8 14.30 13.88 -15.59
N ARG A 9 14.37 14.85 -14.69
CA ARG A 9 15.60 15.57 -14.30
C ARG A 9 15.78 15.52 -12.80
N PHE A 10 17.01 15.39 -12.33
CA PHE A 10 17.30 15.36 -10.89
C PHE A 10 16.85 16.62 -10.16
N ASP A 11 17.03 17.80 -10.75
CA ASP A 11 16.62 19.07 -10.13
C ASP A 11 15.11 19.14 -9.86
N ASP A 12 14.32 18.52 -10.73
CA ASP A 12 12.87 18.42 -10.58
C ASP A 12 12.52 17.40 -9.48
N SER A 13 13.07 16.19 -9.56
CA SER A 13 12.81 15.12 -8.57
C SER A 13 13.32 15.45 -7.16
N PHE A 14 14.32 16.31 -7.02
CA PHE A 14 14.81 16.80 -5.72
C PHE A 14 14.25 18.17 -5.33
N SER A 15 13.23 18.65 -6.03
CA SER A 15 12.52 19.87 -5.63
C SER A 15 11.75 19.67 -4.32
N LEU A 16 11.44 20.78 -3.64
CA LEU A 16 10.59 20.76 -2.44
C LEU A 16 9.19 20.20 -2.73
N ALA A 17 8.65 20.44 -3.93
CA ALA A 17 7.36 19.91 -4.34
C ALA A 17 7.41 18.38 -4.44
N SER A 18 8.44 17.82 -5.08
CA SER A 18 8.64 16.37 -5.18
C SER A 18 8.88 15.73 -3.83
N PHE A 19 9.64 16.36 -2.94
CA PHE A 19 9.83 15.84 -1.59
C PHE A 19 8.51 15.78 -0.80
N ARG A 20 7.66 16.82 -0.91
CA ARG A 20 6.31 16.81 -0.32
C ARG A 20 5.45 15.70 -0.91
N ALA A 21 5.56 15.44 -2.21
CA ALA A 21 4.88 14.34 -2.87
C ALA A 21 5.35 12.96 -2.36
N TYR A 22 6.65 12.77 -2.13
CA TYR A 22 7.20 11.52 -1.59
C TYR A 22 6.70 11.26 -0.16
N ILE A 23 6.65 12.29 0.68
CA ILE A 23 6.06 12.20 2.02
C ILE A 23 4.57 11.86 1.94
N ALA A 24 3.82 12.48 1.02
CA ALA A 24 2.42 12.18 0.83
C ALA A 24 2.19 10.72 0.42
N GLU A 25 2.95 10.20 -0.56
CA GLU A 25 2.89 8.78 -0.97
C GLU A 25 3.24 7.82 0.18
N PHE A 26 4.24 8.16 0.99
CA PHE A 26 4.61 7.40 2.18
C PHE A 26 3.45 7.34 3.19
N ILE A 27 2.88 8.50 3.57
CA ILE A 27 1.80 8.58 4.56
C ILE A 27 0.53 7.90 4.05
N SER A 28 0.14 8.17 2.80
CA SER A 28 -1.03 7.54 2.18
C SER A 28 -0.91 6.02 2.13
N THR A 29 0.26 5.50 1.73
CA THR A 29 0.46 4.05 1.66
C THR A 29 0.52 3.41 3.04
N LEU A 30 1.11 4.09 4.02
CA LEU A 30 1.10 3.65 5.42
C LEU A 30 -0.33 3.50 5.94
N ILE A 31 -1.18 4.51 5.76
CA ILE A 31 -2.58 4.48 6.23
C ILE A 31 -3.35 3.37 5.52
N PHE A 32 -3.20 3.24 4.20
CA PHE A 32 -3.86 2.20 3.41
C PHE A 32 -3.48 0.80 3.89
N VAL A 33 -2.19 0.52 4.05
CA VAL A 33 -1.71 -0.80 4.49
C VAL A 33 -2.08 -1.08 5.94
N PHE A 34 -1.98 -0.08 6.82
CA PHE A 34 -2.38 -0.22 8.22
C PHE A 34 -3.86 -0.61 8.33
N ALA A 35 -4.75 0.10 7.62
CA ALA A 35 -6.17 -0.22 7.61
C ALA A 35 -6.47 -1.58 6.96
N GLY A 36 -5.89 -1.84 5.79
CA GLY A 36 -6.11 -3.07 5.03
C GLY A 36 -5.66 -4.32 5.80
N VAL A 37 -4.39 -4.37 6.20
CA VAL A 37 -3.83 -5.49 6.98
C VAL A 37 -4.48 -5.57 8.36
N GLY A 38 -4.71 -4.43 9.00
CA GLY A 38 -5.40 -4.36 10.29
C GLY A 38 -6.80 -4.98 10.26
N SER A 39 -7.55 -4.81 9.17
CA SER A 39 -8.89 -5.41 9.02
C SER A 39 -8.84 -6.93 8.96
N VAL A 40 -7.83 -7.50 8.29
CA VAL A 40 -7.63 -8.95 8.21
C VAL A 40 -7.31 -9.51 9.60
N ILE A 41 -6.38 -8.87 10.32
CA ILE A 41 -6.02 -9.30 11.69
C ILE A 41 -7.20 -9.13 12.64
N ALA A 42 -7.95 -8.04 12.54
CA ALA A 42 -9.16 -7.83 13.34
C ALA A 42 -10.19 -8.93 13.10
N TYR A 43 -10.43 -9.29 11.84
CA TYR A 43 -11.31 -10.40 11.51
C TYR A 43 -10.82 -11.72 12.13
N THR A 44 -9.54 -12.07 11.96
CA THR A 44 -8.96 -13.28 12.56
C THR A 44 -9.13 -13.32 14.09
N LYS A 45 -9.01 -12.18 14.77
CA LYS A 45 -9.21 -12.10 16.23
C LYS A 45 -10.67 -12.30 16.62
N VAL A 46 -11.60 -11.67 15.91
CA VAL A 46 -13.05 -11.77 16.21
C VAL A 46 -13.61 -13.14 15.85
N SER A 47 -13.09 -13.77 14.80
CA SER A 47 -13.52 -15.11 14.36
C SER A 47 -12.87 -16.26 15.15
N GLY A 48 -11.99 -15.96 16.11
CA GLY A 48 -11.25 -16.98 16.86
C GLY A 48 -10.28 -17.79 15.98
N GLY A 49 -9.82 -17.24 14.86
CA GLY A 49 -8.96 -17.91 13.89
C GLY A 49 -9.71 -18.76 12.85
N ALA A 50 -11.03 -18.63 12.75
CA ALA A 50 -11.79 -19.33 11.71
C ALA A 50 -11.37 -18.91 10.29
N PRO A 51 -11.50 -19.80 9.29
CA PRO A 51 -11.28 -19.46 7.89
C PRO A 51 -12.15 -18.28 7.44
N LEU A 52 -11.67 -17.52 6.45
CA LEU A 52 -12.38 -16.38 5.90
C LEU A 52 -13.74 -16.81 5.33
N ASP A 53 -14.81 -16.32 5.95
CA ASP A 53 -16.18 -16.51 5.52
C ASP A 53 -16.65 -15.33 4.63
N PRO A 54 -17.81 -15.42 3.96
CA PRO A 54 -18.31 -14.35 3.12
C PRO A 54 -18.48 -13.00 3.85
N SER A 55 -18.87 -13.02 5.13
CA SER A 55 -19.03 -11.78 5.91
C SER A 55 -17.68 -11.11 6.20
N GLY A 56 -16.66 -11.90 6.55
CA GLY A 56 -15.28 -11.45 6.70
C GLY A 56 -14.70 -10.89 5.41
N LEU A 57 -14.94 -11.57 4.28
CA LEU A 57 -14.49 -11.12 2.97
C LEU A 57 -15.05 -9.73 2.62
N ILE A 58 -16.36 -9.51 2.84
CA ILE A 58 -17.00 -8.22 2.60
C ILE A 58 -16.42 -7.15 3.52
N ALA A 59 -16.23 -7.45 4.82
CA ALA A 59 -15.67 -6.51 5.78
C ALA A 59 -14.24 -6.06 5.38
N VAL A 60 -13.38 -7.01 5.01
CA VAL A 60 -12.01 -6.72 4.54
C VAL A 60 -12.02 -5.93 3.23
N ALA A 61 -12.88 -6.30 2.28
CA ALA A 61 -12.98 -5.62 0.99
C ALA A 61 -13.45 -4.17 1.13
N ILE A 62 -14.47 -3.92 1.95
CA ILE A 62 -14.96 -2.56 2.26
C ILE A 62 -13.88 -1.74 2.96
N CYS A 63 -13.15 -2.34 3.91
CA CYS A 63 -12.06 -1.65 4.59
C CYS A 63 -10.94 -1.25 3.62
N HIS A 64 -10.54 -2.13 2.71
CA HIS A 64 -9.55 -1.80 1.67
C HIS A 64 -10.07 -0.71 0.72
N GLY A 65 -11.33 -0.80 0.30
CA GLY A 65 -11.95 0.18 -0.59
C GLY A 65 -11.98 1.59 0.01
N PHE A 66 -12.49 1.73 1.24
CA PHE A 66 -12.51 3.02 1.93
C PHE A 66 -11.11 3.49 2.36
N GLY A 67 -10.25 2.57 2.80
CA GLY A 67 -8.86 2.89 3.14
C GLY A 67 -8.11 3.46 1.95
N LEU A 68 -8.24 2.84 0.78
CA LEU A 68 -7.64 3.33 -0.45
C LEU A 68 -8.28 4.66 -0.89
N PHE A 69 -9.61 4.78 -0.84
CA PHE A 69 -10.31 6.03 -1.17
C PHE A 69 -9.76 7.22 -0.35
N VAL A 70 -9.64 7.06 0.97
CA VAL A 70 -9.08 8.10 1.85
C VAL A 70 -7.61 8.35 1.51
N ALA A 71 -6.80 7.30 1.38
CA ALA A 71 -5.37 7.43 1.08
C ALA A 71 -5.10 8.18 -0.23
N VAL A 72 -5.90 7.93 -1.27
CA VAL A 72 -5.85 8.67 -2.54
C VAL A 72 -6.32 10.10 -2.33
N ALA A 73 -7.46 10.33 -1.67
CA ALA A 73 -8.04 11.66 -1.49
C ALA A 73 -7.11 12.63 -0.76
N ILE A 74 -6.42 12.17 0.29
CA ILE A 74 -5.48 13.01 1.04
C ILE A 74 -4.19 13.32 0.25
N GLY A 75 -3.80 12.44 -0.68
CA GLY A 75 -2.60 12.61 -1.50
C GLY A 75 -2.85 13.30 -2.84
N ALA A 76 -4.11 13.38 -3.29
CA ALA A 76 -4.49 13.80 -4.65
C ALA A 76 -3.89 15.15 -5.06
N ASN A 77 -3.97 16.16 -4.18
CA ASN A 77 -3.49 17.52 -4.48
C ASN A 77 -1.99 17.75 -4.16
N ILE A 78 -1.27 16.71 -3.72
CA ILE A 78 0.14 16.81 -3.34
C ILE A 78 1.00 15.92 -4.25
N SER A 79 0.69 14.63 -4.33
CA SER A 79 1.43 13.64 -5.12
C SER A 79 0.67 13.12 -6.34
N GLY A 80 -0.63 13.39 -6.44
CA GLY A 80 -1.55 12.70 -7.35
C GLY A 80 -2.20 11.46 -6.73
N GLY A 81 -1.82 11.08 -5.50
CA GLY A 81 -2.44 10.00 -4.74
C GLY A 81 -2.32 8.64 -5.42
N HIS A 82 -1.10 8.22 -5.79
CA HIS A 82 -0.91 6.94 -6.48
C HIS A 82 -1.07 5.75 -5.52
N VAL A 83 -0.42 5.82 -4.35
CA VAL A 83 -0.49 4.85 -3.24
C VAL A 83 -0.08 3.42 -3.63
N ASN A 84 0.38 3.22 -4.86
CA ASN A 84 0.56 1.91 -5.47
C ASN A 84 1.64 1.97 -6.56
N PRO A 85 2.69 1.12 -6.47
CA PRO A 85 3.74 1.05 -7.48
C PRO A 85 3.24 0.75 -8.90
N ALA A 86 2.21 -0.09 -9.03
CA ALA A 86 1.61 -0.45 -10.33
C ALA A 86 0.86 0.73 -10.96
N VAL A 87 0.21 1.56 -10.14
CA VAL A 87 -0.45 2.80 -10.61
C VAL A 87 0.62 3.79 -11.07
N THR A 88 1.65 4.01 -10.26
CA THR A 88 2.80 4.86 -10.65
C THR A 88 3.44 4.38 -11.95
N PHE A 89 3.61 3.06 -12.12
CA PHE A 89 4.16 2.48 -13.33
C PHE A 89 3.29 2.77 -14.57
N GLY A 90 1.99 2.53 -14.47
CA GLY A 90 1.05 2.81 -15.56
C GLY A 90 1.05 4.28 -15.96
N LEU A 91 1.11 5.19 -14.99
CA LEU A 91 1.22 6.63 -15.21
C LEU A 91 2.57 7.02 -15.83
N ALA A 92 3.66 6.34 -15.47
CA ALA A 92 4.97 6.58 -16.09
C ALA A 92 4.99 6.16 -17.56
N LEU A 93 4.38 5.00 -17.89
CA LEU A 93 4.20 4.55 -19.28
C LEU A 93 3.30 5.50 -20.09
N GLY A 94 2.31 6.12 -19.44
CA GLY A 94 1.45 7.15 -20.04
C GLY A 94 2.05 8.56 -20.10
N GLY A 95 3.31 8.74 -19.67
CA GLY A 95 3.98 10.04 -19.63
C GLY A 95 3.37 11.05 -18.66
N GLN A 96 2.62 10.58 -17.65
CA GLN A 96 1.97 11.43 -16.63
C GLN A 96 2.87 11.69 -15.41
N ILE A 97 3.89 10.86 -15.21
CA ILE A 97 4.94 11.05 -14.22
C ILE A 97 6.28 10.68 -14.87
N THR A 98 7.36 11.33 -14.45
CA THR A 98 8.69 10.97 -14.93
C THR A 98 9.16 9.67 -14.31
N ILE A 99 9.98 8.88 -15.02
CA ILE A 99 10.52 7.62 -14.49
C ILE A 99 11.30 7.86 -13.19
N LEU A 100 12.14 8.89 -13.16
CA LEU A 100 12.95 9.21 -11.98
C LEU A 100 12.08 9.51 -10.74
N THR A 101 11.08 10.38 -10.87
CA THR A 101 10.13 10.67 -9.78
C THR A 101 9.30 9.42 -9.42
N GLY A 102 8.95 8.59 -10.41
CA GLY A 102 8.24 7.33 -10.20
C GLY A 102 9.04 6.33 -9.34
N ILE A 103 10.36 6.25 -9.50
CA ILE A 103 11.23 5.42 -8.66
C ILE A 103 11.19 5.89 -7.20
N PHE A 104 11.23 7.20 -6.95
CA PHE A 104 11.11 7.74 -5.59
C PHE A 104 9.72 7.51 -4.99
N TYR A 105 8.66 7.55 -5.81
CA TYR A 105 7.32 7.13 -5.37
C TYR A 105 7.31 5.68 -4.93
N TRP A 106 7.94 4.77 -5.68
CA TRP A 106 8.02 3.36 -5.27
C TRP A 106 8.74 3.19 -3.94
N VAL A 107 9.88 3.88 -3.74
CA VAL A 107 10.60 3.83 -2.46
C VAL A 107 9.70 4.31 -1.32
N ALA A 108 9.02 5.45 -1.50
CA ALA A 108 8.10 5.99 -0.50
C ALA A 108 6.92 5.04 -0.20
N GLN A 109 6.30 4.48 -1.24
CA GLN A 109 5.18 3.55 -1.13
C GLN A 109 5.61 2.25 -0.40
N LEU A 110 6.74 1.67 -0.77
CA LEU A 110 7.27 0.46 -0.15
C LEU A 110 7.63 0.70 1.32
N LEU A 111 8.30 1.81 1.64
CA LEU A 111 8.59 2.18 3.02
C LEU A 111 7.31 2.42 3.82
N GLY A 112 6.32 3.11 3.24
CA GLY A 112 5.02 3.35 3.87
C GLY A 112 4.30 2.04 4.19
N ALA A 113 4.29 1.10 3.25
CA ALA A 113 3.71 -0.23 3.44
C ALA A 113 4.43 -1.01 4.56
N ILE A 114 5.76 -1.01 4.56
CA ILE A 114 6.58 -1.67 5.59
C ILE A 114 6.25 -1.10 6.98
N VAL A 115 6.27 0.23 7.12
CA VAL A 115 5.97 0.89 8.39
C VAL A 115 4.52 0.62 8.83
N GLY A 116 3.56 0.67 7.90
CA GLY A 116 2.16 0.34 8.18
C GLY A 116 2.00 -1.08 8.73
N ALA A 117 2.65 -2.07 8.10
CA ALA A 117 2.63 -3.46 8.56
C ALA A 117 3.29 -3.62 9.95
N PHE A 118 4.43 -2.97 10.20
CA PHE A 118 5.07 -2.99 11.52
C PHE A 118 4.23 -2.34 12.61
N LEU A 119 3.52 -1.25 12.31
CA LEU A 119 2.62 -0.62 13.27
C LEU A 119 1.43 -1.53 13.60
N VAL A 120 0.88 -2.23 12.62
CA VAL A 120 -0.16 -3.24 12.87
C VAL A 120 0.40 -4.35 13.78
N GLN A 121 1.61 -4.84 13.51
CA GLN A 121 2.27 -5.84 14.36
C GLN A 121 2.45 -5.33 15.79
N PHE A 122 2.95 -4.11 15.96
CA PHE A 122 3.18 -3.49 17.25
C PHE A 122 1.88 -3.35 18.05
N CYS A 123 0.80 -2.90 17.42
CA CYS A 123 -0.49 -2.70 18.09
C CYS A 123 -1.23 -4.00 18.42
N THR A 124 -1.03 -5.07 17.65
CA THR A 124 -1.80 -6.32 17.78
C THR A 124 -1.02 -7.48 18.39
N GLY A 125 0.31 -7.37 18.46
CA GLY A 125 1.21 -8.45 18.82
C GLY A 125 1.26 -9.60 17.79
N VAL A 126 0.61 -9.45 16.63
CA VAL A 126 0.54 -10.47 15.58
C VAL A 126 1.50 -10.11 14.46
N VAL A 127 2.41 -11.02 14.12
CA VAL A 127 3.30 -10.87 12.97
C VAL A 127 2.46 -11.04 11.69
N PRO A 128 2.35 -10.03 10.79
CA PRO A 128 1.54 -10.13 9.56
C PRO A 128 2.14 -11.03 8.48
N LEU A 129 3.26 -11.71 8.76
CA LEU A 129 3.84 -12.71 7.87
C LEU A 129 2.94 -13.95 7.86
N HIS A 130 2.92 -14.71 6.77
CA HIS A 130 2.28 -16.03 6.67
C HIS A 130 2.93 -17.04 7.64
N THR A 131 2.78 -16.85 8.95
CA THR A 131 3.16 -17.83 9.98
C THR A 131 2.03 -18.81 10.27
N GLY A 132 0.90 -18.73 9.54
CA GLY A 132 -0.21 -19.68 9.60
C GLY A 132 -0.12 -20.90 8.67
N PHE A 133 0.82 -20.91 7.71
CA PHE A 133 1.11 -22.08 6.87
C PHE A 133 2.61 -22.15 6.60
N PRO A 134 3.33 -23.16 7.10
CA PRO A 134 4.62 -23.48 6.53
C PRO A 134 4.36 -23.89 5.09
N ALA A 135 4.90 -23.14 4.12
CA ALA A 135 4.81 -23.44 2.69
C ALA A 135 5.42 -24.82 2.30
N TRP A 136 5.92 -25.57 3.28
CA TRP A 136 6.55 -26.88 3.16
C TRP A 136 5.98 -27.92 4.15
N ALA A 137 4.98 -27.60 4.97
CA ALA A 137 4.40 -28.60 5.87
C ALA A 137 3.55 -29.58 5.05
N PRO A 138 3.91 -30.88 5.03
CA PRO A 138 3.09 -31.87 4.34
C PRO A 138 1.73 -31.92 5.05
N LEU A 139 0.67 -31.79 4.25
CA LEU A 139 -0.72 -32.00 4.64
C LEU A 139 -0.84 -33.30 5.45
N ARG A 140 -0.85 -33.22 6.78
CA ARG A 140 -1.27 -34.35 7.61
C ARG A 140 -2.78 -34.32 7.67
N ALA A 141 -3.39 -35.11 6.79
CA ALA A 141 -4.69 -35.68 7.01
C ALA A 141 -4.63 -36.56 8.27
N SER A 142 -5.46 -36.24 9.26
CA SER A 142 -6.03 -37.17 10.25
C SER A 142 -7.07 -36.42 11.06
#